data_AF-A0A3E0INE9-F1
#
_entry.id   AF-A0A3E0INE9-F1
#
_cell.length_a   1.000
_cell.length_b   1.000
_cell.length_c   1.000
_cell.angle_alpha   90.00
_cell.angle_beta   90.00
_cell.angle_gamma   90.00
#
_symmetry.space_group_name_H-M   'P 1'
#
loop_
_entity.id
_entity.type
_entity.pdbx_description
1 polymer ?
#
loop_
_entity_poly.entity_id
_entity_poly.type
_entity_poly.pdbx_seq_one_letter_code
_entity_poly.pdbx_strand_id
1 'polypeptide(L)' 'MENLLRDENVLLNTSISSKEEAIEQVGALLVKSGAVTEKYIQAMKDREQIVSTYMGNALAIPHGTDEAKNEVL' A
#
# COMPACT_ATOMS: atom_id res chain seq x y z
N MET A 1 -7.59 -15.27 16.27
CA MET A 1 -6.64 -14.48 15.48
C MET A 1 -7.15 -14.50 14.06
N GLU A 2 -7.55 -13.36 13.52
CA GLU A 2 -7.85 -13.30 12.08
C GLU A 2 -6.60 -13.66 11.29
N ASN A 3 -6.79 -14.25 10.11
CA ASN A 3 -5.69 -14.51 9.20
C ASN A 3 -5.21 -13.15 8.64
N LEU A 4 -4.05 -12.69 9.10
CA LEU A 4 -3.44 -11.43 8.68
C LEU A 4 -3.01 -11.47 7.20
N LEU A 5 -2.62 -12.64 6.71
CA LEU A 5 -2.20 -12.85 5.32
C LEU A 5 -3.30 -13.59 4.57
N ARG A 6 -4.17 -12.83 3.94
CA ARG A 6 -5.28 -13.37 3.14
C ARG A 6 -4.83 -13.50 1.68
N ASP A 7 -5.13 -14.64 1.05
CA ASP A 7 -4.70 -14.94 -0.31
C ASP A 7 -5.22 -13.91 -1.32
N GLU A 8 -6.41 -13.35 -1.09
CA GLU A 8 -6.97 -12.28 -1.92
C GLU A 8 -6.13 -11.01 -1.96
N ASN A 9 -5.21 -10.82 -1.00
CA ASN A 9 -4.30 -9.68 -0.94
C ASN A 9 -2.94 -9.96 -1.63
N VAL A 10 -2.79 -11.12 -2.29
CA VAL A 10 -1.56 -11.48 -3.00
C VAL A 10 -1.82 -11.44 -4.50
N LEU A 11 -1.23 -10.44 -5.17
CA LEU A 11 -1.27 -10.31 -6.62
C LEU A 11 0.06 -10.78 -7.21
N LEU A 12 -0.01 -11.70 -8.17
CA LEU A 12 1.15 -12.23 -8.89
C LEU A 12 1.00 -11.94 -10.38
N ASN A 13 2.14 -11.84 -11.08
CA ASN A 13 2.19 -11.61 -12.53
C ASN A 13 1.45 -10.32 -12.97
N THR A 14 1.47 -9.30 -12.13
CA THR A 14 0.85 -8.00 -12.41
C THR A 14 1.79 -7.14 -13.25
N SER A 15 1.23 -6.50 -14.28
CA SER A 15 1.93 -5.47 -15.06
C SER A 15 1.65 -4.11 -14.44
N ILE A 16 2.70 -3.34 -14.17
CA ILE A 16 2.61 -1.99 -13.61
C ILE A 16 3.52 -1.07 -14.41
N SER A 17 3.00 0.09 -14.78
CA SER A 17 3.63 1.03 -15.70
C SER A 17 4.30 2.20 -14.98
N SER A 18 3.96 2.44 -13.72
CA SER A 18 4.58 3.48 -12.90
C SER A 18 4.59 3.15 -11.41
N LYS A 19 5.42 3.89 -10.66
CA LYS A 19 5.48 3.77 -9.20
C LYS A 19 4.16 4.18 -8.55
N GLU A 20 3.53 5.21 -9.08
CA GLU A 20 2.24 5.73 -8.61
C GLU A 20 1.14 4.68 -8.82
N GLU A 21 1.13 3.99 -9.95
CA GLU A 21 0.19 2.89 -10.22
C GLU A 21 0.40 1.71 -9.25
N ALA A 22 1.65 1.36 -8.93
CA ALA A 22 1.95 0.33 -7.92
C ALA A 22 1.36 0.69 -6.54
N ILE A 23 1.54 1.95 -6.12
CA ILE A 23 1.05 2.46 -4.84
C ILE A 23 -0.48 2.46 -4.82
N GLU A 24 -1.12 2.92 -5.90
CA GLU A 24 -2.58 2.92 -6.03
C GLU A 24 -3.16 1.51 -5.99
N GLN A 25 -2.55 0.56 -6.70
CA GLN A 25 -3.03 -0.82 -6.75
C GLN A 25 -2.94 -1.49 -5.38
N VAL A 26 -1.82 -1.37 -4.68
CA VAL A 26 -1.66 -1.95 -3.33
C VAL A 26 -2.59 -1.24 -2.33
N GLY A 27 -2.70 0.09 -2.40
CA GLY A 27 -3.61 0.86 -1.56
C GLY A 27 -5.08 0.45 -1.75
N ALA A 28 -5.52 0.27 -3.00
CA ALA A 28 -6.87 -0.20 -3.31
C ALA A 28 -7.13 -1.62 -2.77
N LEU A 29 -6.11 -2.49 -2.76
CA LEU A 29 -6.20 -3.83 -2.19
C LEU A 29 -6.37 -3.80 -0.67
N LEU A 30 -5.65 -2.91 0.02
CA LEU A 30 -5.81 -2.68 1.46
C LEU A 30 -7.22 -2.17 1.80
N VAL A 31 -7.76 -1.23 1.01
CA VAL A 31 -9.14 -0.75 1.17
C VAL A 31 -10.14 -1.88 0.96
N LYS A 32 -10.00 -2.63 -0.13
CA LYS A 32 -10.90 -3.75 -0.47
C LYS A 32 -10.92 -4.83 0.61
N SER A 33 -9.79 -5.09 1.27
CA SER A 33 -9.70 -6.06 2.36
C SER A 33 -10.21 -5.53 3.71
N GLY A 34 -10.59 -4.25 3.77
CA GLY A 34 -11.07 -3.59 4.98
C GLY A 34 -9.96 -3.28 5.99
N ALA A 35 -8.69 -3.23 5.56
CA ALA A 35 -7.56 -2.93 6.44
C ALA A 35 -7.36 -1.42 6.66
N VAL A 36 -7.81 -0.58 5.73
CA VAL A 36 -7.65 0.88 5.77
C VAL A 36 -8.82 1.58 5.07
N THR A 37 -8.96 2.89 5.30
CA THR A 37 -9.88 3.75 4.53
C THR A 37 -9.26 4.21 3.20
N GLU A 38 -10.08 4.73 2.28
CA GLU A 38 -9.61 5.28 0.99
C GLU A 38 -8.57 6.39 1.13
N LYS A 39 -8.62 7.17 2.23
CA LYS A 39 -7.68 8.26 2.48
C LYS A 39 -6.24 7.76 2.67
N TYR A 40 -6.07 6.52 3.08
CA TYR A 40 -4.75 5.91 3.28
C TYR A 40 -3.95 5.82 1.97
N ILE A 41 -4.63 5.69 0.82
CA ILE A 41 -3.98 5.67 -0.50
C ILE A 41 -3.23 6.98 -0.76
N GLN A 42 -3.86 8.13 -0.45
CA GLN A 42 -3.20 9.42 -0.60
C GLN A 42 -2.01 9.54 0.36
N ALA A 43 -2.16 9.09 1.60
CA ALA A 43 -1.07 9.08 2.56
C ALA A 43 0.12 8.21 2.10
N MET A 44 -0.12 7.09 1.39
CA MET A 44 0.96 6.28 0.81
C MET A 44 1.72 7.03 -0.28
N LYS A 45 1.01 7.79 -1.12
CA LYS A 45 1.64 8.63 -2.16
C LYS A 45 2.45 9.75 -1.52
N ASP A 46 1.87 10.44 -0.54
CA ASP A 46 2.54 11.53 0.18
C ASP A 46 3.82 11.02 0.86
N ARG A 47 3.75 9.83 1.48
CA ARG A 47 4.91 9.17 2.09
C ARG A 47 6.02 8.90 1.09
N GLU A 48 5.69 8.43 -0.12
CA GLU A 48 6.67 8.15 -1.18
C GLU A 48 7.33 9.44 -1.72
N GLN A 49 6.63 10.58 -1.72
CA GLN A 49 7.18 11.86 -2.17
C GLN A 49 8.21 12.44 -1.19
N ILE A 50 8.10 12.13 0.10
CA ILE A 50 9.09 12.58 1.11
C ILE A 50 10.42 11.86 0.91
N VAL A 51 10.38 10.53 0.88
CA VAL A 51 11.53 9.67 0.60
C VAL A 51 11.02 8.33 0.12
N SER A 52 11.72 7.75 -0.87
CA SER A 52 11.31 6.48 -1.45
C SER A 52 11.19 5.37 -0.40
N THR A 53 10.15 4.56 -0.54
CA THR A 53 9.90 3.35 0.26
C THR A 53 10.61 2.10 -0.30
N TYR A 54 11.51 2.28 -1.28
CA TYR A 54 12.38 1.24 -1.80
C TYR A 54 13.41 0.80 -0.75
N MET A 55 13.52 -0.52 -0.52
CA MET A 55 14.40 -1.13 0.48
C MET A 55 15.64 -1.81 -0.10
N GLY A 56 15.88 -1.70 -1.41
CA GLY A 56 16.90 -2.51 -2.09
C GLY A 56 16.36 -3.85 -2.57
N ASN A 57 17.19 -4.61 -3.30
CA ASN A 57 16.86 -5.97 -3.77
C ASN A 57 15.51 -6.08 -4.49
N ALA A 58 15.13 -5.07 -5.29
CA ALA A 58 13.84 -5.01 -5.98
C ALA A 58 12.61 -5.10 -5.05
N LEU A 59 12.75 -4.73 -3.77
CA LEU A 59 11.68 -4.70 -2.77
C LEU A 59 11.31 -3.26 -2.41
N ALA A 60 10.02 -2.97 -2.34
CA ALA A 60 9.48 -1.74 -1.77
C ALA A 60 8.40 -2.06 -0.73
N ILE A 61 8.23 -1.15 0.24
CA ILE A 61 7.19 -1.24 1.27
C ILE A 61 6.29 0.01 1.27
N PRO A 62 5.47 0.24 0.24
CA PRO A 62 4.54 1.36 0.24
C PRO A 62 3.66 1.35 1.51
N HIS A 63 3.67 2.45 2.27
CA HIS A 63 2.89 2.63 3.49
C HIS A 63 2.50 4.10 3.65
N GLY A 64 1.45 4.37 4.44
CA GLY A 64 1.00 5.73 4.72
C GLY A 64 1.97 6.51 5.62
N THR A 65 1.77 7.82 5.73
CA THR A 65 2.49 8.65 6.71
C THR A 65 2.08 8.32 8.15
N ASP A 66 2.85 8.80 9.14
CA ASP A 66 2.55 8.58 10.55
C ASP A 66 1.21 9.18 10.98
N GLU A 67 0.81 10.31 10.37
CA GLU A 67 -0.47 11.00 10.62
C GLU A 67 -1.67 10.16 10.17
N ALA A 68 -1.49 9.28 9.20
CA ALA A 68 -2.54 8.45 8.64
C ALA A 68 -2.83 7.17 9.46
N LYS A 69 -2.22 7.01 10.65
CA LYS A 69 -2.50 5.85 11.53
C LYS A 69 -3.97 5.69 11.89
N ASN A 70 -4.71 6.79 11.98
CA ASN A 70 -6.16 6.78 12.26
C ASN A 70 -7.02 6.27 11.09
N GLU A 71 -6.42 6.06 9.92
CA GLU A 71 -7.09 5.54 8.73
C GLU A 71 -6.88 4.01 8.58
N VAL A 72 -6.20 3.36 9.53
CA VAL A 72 -6.09 1.89 9.65
C VAL A 72 -7.25 1.36 10.50
N LEU A 73 -7.86 0.24 10.09
CA LEU A 73 -9.10 -0.32 10.67
C LEU A 73 -8.87 -1.59 11.52
#